data_AF-A0A3B9P724-F1
#
_entry.id   AF-A0A3B9P724-F1
#
_cell.length_a   1.000
_cell.length_b   1.000
_cell.length_c   1.000
_cell.angle_alpha   90.00
_cell.angle_beta   90.00
_cell.angle_gamma   90.00
#
_symmetry.space_group_name_H-M   'P 1'
#
loop_
_entity.id
_entity.type
_entity.pdbx_description
1 polymer ?
#
loop_
_entity_poly.entity_id
_entity_poly.type
_entity_poly.pdbx_seq_one_letter_code
_entity_poly.pdbx_strand_id
1 'polypeptide(L)'
;GYEQTGWTLLYLHIETEDRIPLGTWVEVGDRIGHPSCEGGRATGTHVHMARRYNGEWVPADGPLPFTLSGYVARAGTQPYQGWLIKGTEIIYANTASTYETHITRYE
;
A
#
# COMPACT_ATOMS: atom_id res chain seq x y z
N GLY A 1 6.53 -1.78 13.42
CA GLY A 1 5.94 -1.03 14.55
C GLY A 1 5.51 -2.00 15.62
N TYR A 2 5.27 -1.52 16.83
CA TYR A 2 4.63 -2.33 17.88
C TYR A 2 3.11 -2.27 17.66
N GLU A 3 2.49 -3.41 17.36
CA GLU A 3 1.07 -3.48 17.04
C GLU A 3 0.18 -2.92 18.16
N GLN A 4 0.61 -3.01 19.42
CA GLN A 4 -0.15 -2.51 20.56
C GLN A 4 -0.08 -0.98 20.73
N THR A 5 0.71 -0.26 19.94
CA THR A 5 0.93 1.18 20.14
C THR A 5 0.85 1.96 18.84
N GLY A 6 -0.20 2.77 18.71
CA GLY A 6 -0.36 3.72 17.63
C GLY A 6 -0.51 3.06 16.26
N TRP A 7 0.08 3.69 15.25
CA TRP A 7 0.00 3.24 13.86
C TRP A 7 1.02 2.16 13.53
N THR A 8 0.58 1.13 12.82
CA THR A 8 1.46 0.21 12.10
C THR A 8 1.04 0.10 10.64
N LEU A 9 2.05 -0.07 9.78
CA LEU A 9 1.88 -0.32 8.35
C LEU A 9 2.39 -1.72 8.05
N LEU A 10 1.60 -2.46 7.27
CA LEU A 10 1.95 -3.76 6.73
C LEU A 10 2.25 -3.59 5.26
N TYR A 11 3.43 -4.05 4.84
CA TYR A 11 3.81 -4.18 3.44
C TYR A 11 3.96 -5.68 3.12
N LEU A 12 3.28 -6.13 2.08
CA LEU A 12 3.26 -7.50 1.58
C LEU A 12 3.71 -7.52 0.13
N HIS A 13 4.12 -8.71 -0.32
CA HIS A 13 4.67 -8.91 -1.66
C HIS A 13 5.97 -8.13 -1.88
N ILE A 14 6.84 -8.17 -0.87
CA ILE A 14 8.19 -7.60 -0.91
C ILE A 14 9.19 -8.73 -1.05
N GLU A 15 10.13 -8.58 -1.99
CA GLU A 15 11.19 -9.55 -2.22
C GLU A 15 12.05 -9.77 -0.96
N THR A 16 12.66 -10.96 -0.83
CA THR A 16 13.60 -11.23 0.25
C THR A 16 14.95 -10.58 0.00
N GLU A 17 15.37 -10.45 -1.26
CA GLU A 17 16.49 -9.62 -1.67
C GLU A 17 16.19 -8.13 -1.41
N ASP A 18 17.20 -7.37 -0.98
CA ASP A 18 17.13 -5.93 -0.64
C ASP A 18 16.09 -5.48 0.40
N ARG A 19 15.27 -6.39 0.95
CA ARG A 19 14.40 -6.08 2.07
C ARG A 19 15.23 -5.80 3.31
N ILE A 20 14.91 -4.68 3.95
CA ILE A 20 15.66 -4.24 5.14
C ILE A 20 15.58 -5.26 6.29
N PRO A 21 16.64 -5.37 7.12
CA PRO A 21 16.63 -6.24 8.29
C PRO A 21 15.57 -5.86 9.33
N LEU A 22 15.09 -6.84 10.09
CA LEU A 22 14.20 -6.60 11.22
C LEU A 22 14.87 -5.71 12.27
N GLY A 23 14.11 -4.74 12.80
CA GLY A 23 14.61 -3.79 13.81
C GLY A 23 15.32 -2.57 13.21
N THR A 24 15.48 -2.51 11.89
CA THR A 24 15.98 -1.32 11.20
C THR A 24 15.05 -0.15 11.45
N TRP A 25 15.62 0.96 11.88
CA TRP A 25 14.91 2.22 12.07
C TRP A 25 14.79 2.93 10.71
N VAL A 26 13.61 3.48 10.39
CA VAL A 26 13.32 4.08 9.08
C VAL A 26 12.57 5.39 9.22
N GLU A 27 12.79 6.27 8.26
CA GLU A 27 12.13 7.55 8.09
C GLU A 27 11.21 7.57 6.87
N VAL A 28 10.35 8.58 6.78
CA VAL A 28 9.49 8.78 5.62
C VAL A 28 10.33 9.00 4.36
N GLY A 29 10.21 8.08 3.40
CA GLY A 29 10.91 8.13 2.12
C GLY A 29 12.07 7.14 2.00
N ASP A 30 12.43 6.45 3.09
CA ASP A 30 13.44 5.40 3.03
C ASP A 30 13.00 4.24 2.13
N ARG A 31 13.98 3.64 1.43
CA ARG A 31 13.76 2.44 0.63
C ARG A 31 13.83 1.22 1.56
N ILE A 32 12.76 0.44 1.58
CA ILE A 32 12.61 -0.71 2.49
C ILE A 32 12.57 -2.08 1.78
N GLY A 33 12.77 -2.10 0.45
CA GLY A 33 12.76 -3.28 -0.41
C GLY A 33 12.18 -2.97 -1.80
N HIS A 34 11.78 -3.99 -2.55
CA HIS A 34 11.11 -3.87 -3.85
C HIS A 34 9.97 -4.89 -4.01
N PRO A 35 8.96 -4.60 -4.87
CA PRO A 35 7.83 -5.49 -5.09
C PRO A 35 8.26 -6.83 -5.70
N SER A 36 7.59 -7.91 -5.31
CA SER A 36 7.79 -9.28 -5.78
C SER A 36 6.47 -10.06 -5.72
N CYS A 37 6.51 -11.37 -5.96
CA CYS A 37 5.42 -12.32 -5.71
C CYS A 37 5.55 -13.03 -4.35
N GLU A 38 6.62 -12.77 -3.60
CA GLU A 38 6.90 -13.39 -2.30
C GLU A 38 5.93 -12.95 -1.18
N GLY A 39 6.09 -13.50 0.03
CA GLY A 39 5.38 -13.05 1.23
C GLY A 39 3.88 -13.41 1.30
N GLY A 40 3.37 -14.23 0.38
CA GLY A 40 1.99 -14.71 0.38
C GLY A 40 1.50 -15.13 -1.00
N ARG A 41 0.19 -15.28 -1.16
CA ARG A 41 -0.42 -15.55 -2.48
C ARG A 41 -0.52 -14.25 -3.28
N ALA A 42 0.18 -14.18 -4.41
CA ALA A 42 0.11 -13.08 -5.37
C ALA A 42 -0.29 -13.58 -6.76
N THR A 43 -0.98 -12.74 -7.53
CA THR A 43 -1.25 -13.00 -8.96
C THR A 43 -0.22 -12.35 -9.89
N GLY A 44 0.71 -11.57 -9.34
CA GLY A 44 1.77 -10.87 -10.06
C GLY A 44 2.56 -9.94 -9.11
N THR A 45 3.60 -9.31 -9.64
CA THR A 45 4.46 -8.38 -8.89
C THR A 45 3.71 -7.10 -8.55
N HIS A 46 3.49 -6.83 -7.27
CA HIS A 46 2.88 -5.61 -6.75
C HIS A 46 3.24 -5.41 -5.28
N VAL A 47 2.87 -4.28 -4.70
CA VAL A 47 2.89 -4.09 -3.23
C VAL A 47 1.46 -4.15 -2.71
N HIS A 48 1.20 -5.02 -1.73
CA HIS A 48 -0.01 -4.93 -0.92
C HIS A 48 0.30 -4.14 0.35
N MET A 49 -0.49 -3.12 0.65
CA MET A 49 -0.29 -2.29 1.83
C MET A 49 -1.58 -2.20 2.65
N ALA A 50 -1.44 -2.34 3.97
CA ALA A 50 -2.51 -2.17 4.93
C ALA A 50 -2.03 -1.38 6.14
N ARG A 51 -2.96 -0.78 6.88
CA ARG A 51 -2.66 -0.02 8.09
C ARG A 51 -3.52 -0.49 9.25
N ARG A 52 -2.94 -0.44 10.45
CA ARG A 52 -3.61 -0.75 11.71
C ARG A 52 -3.37 0.36 12.72
N TYR A 53 -4.29 0.49 13.66
CA TYR A 53 -4.15 1.39 14.80
C TYR A 53 -4.45 0.65 16.09
N ASN A 54 -3.47 0.54 16.99
CA ASN A 54 -3.53 -0.28 18.20
C ASN A 54 -3.98 -1.73 17.91
N GLY A 55 -3.45 -2.32 16.83
CA GLY A 55 -3.72 -3.71 16.41
C GLY A 55 -4.99 -3.90 15.60
N GLU A 56 -5.87 -2.89 15.55
CA GLU A 56 -7.13 -2.95 14.80
C GLU A 56 -6.94 -2.55 13.34
N TRP A 57 -7.55 -3.30 12.44
CA TRP A 57 -7.55 -2.98 11.01
C TRP A 57 -8.30 -1.69 10.72
N VAL A 58 -7.65 -0.79 9.97
CA VAL A 58 -8.29 0.46 9.54
C VAL A 58 -8.52 0.39 8.03
N PRO A 59 -9.76 0.61 7.56
CA PRO A 59 -10.09 0.45 6.14
C PRO A 59 -9.36 1.46 5.24
N ALA A 60 -9.21 1.08 3.97
CA ALA A 60 -8.58 1.93 2.95
C ALA A 60 -9.49 3.10 2.54
N ASP A 61 -10.81 2.93 2.63
CA ASP A 61 -11.80 3.98 2.44
C ASP A 61 -12.74 4.05 3.64
N GLY A 62 -13.16 5.26 3.99
CA GLY A 62 -13.92 5.54 5.19
C GLY A 62 -13.73 6.99 5.66
N PRO A 63 -14.19 7.31 6.88
CA PRO A 63 -14.08 8.66 7.43
C PRO A 63 -12.62 9.11 7.65
N LEU A 64 -11.70 8.15 7.86
CA LEU A 64 -10.28 8.42 7.90
C LEU A 64 -9.66 8.13 6.52
N PRO A 65 -9.25 9.15 5.75
CA PRO A 65 -8.72 8.93 4.41
C PRO A 65 -7.40 8.16 4.44
N PHE A 66 -7.16 7.34 3.41
CA PHE A 66 -5.85 6.75 3.14
C PHE A 66 -5.21 7.50 1.96
N THR A 67 -4.22 8.35 2.27
CA THR A 67 -3.58 9.23 1.28
C THR A 67 -2.15 8.79 0.99
N LEU A 68 -1.84 8.60 -0.29
CA LEU A 68 -0.55 8.14 -0.81
C LEU A 68 -0.01 9.19 -1.78
N SER A 69 0.86 10.09 -1.31
CA SER A 69 1.44 11.16 -2.16
C SER A 69 0.37 11.96 -2.92
N GLY A 70 -0.74 12.26 -2.24
CA GLY A 70 -1.90 12.98 -2.78
C GLY A 70 -2.99 12.10 -3.41
N TYR A 71 -2.72 10.81 -3.67
CA TYR A 71 -3.74 9.86 -4.10
C TYR A 71 -4.57 9.39 -2.90
N VAL A 72 -5.85 9.71 -2.88
CA VAL A 72 -6.79 9.26 -1.84
C VAL A 72 -7.50 8.00 -2.32
N ALA A 73 -7.43 6.93 -1.53
CA ALA A 73 -8.10 5.67 -1.86
C ALA A 73 -9.62 5.73 -1.63
N ARG A 74 -10.36 5.10 -2.55
CA ARG A 74 -11.80 4.86 -2.48
C ARG A 74 -12.13 3.40 -2.75
N ALA A 75 -13.18 2.91 -2.10
CA ALA A 75 -13.63 1.53 -2.24
C ALA A 75 -14.85 1.42 -3.15
N GLY A 76 -14.84 0.39 -3.99
CA GLY A 76 -16.05 -0.09 -4.67
C GLY A 76 -16.90 -0.96 -3.75
N THR A 77 -17.98 -1.52 -4.31
CA THR A 77 -18.89 -2.40 -3.56
C THR A 77 -18.31 -3.81 -3.32
N GLN A 78 -17.30 -4.21 -4.10
CA GLN A 78 -16.63 -5.50 -3.99
C GLN A 78 -15.12 -5.32 -3.79
N PRO A 79 -14.44 -6.33 -3.23
CA PRO A 79 -12.98 -6.37 -3.20
C PRO A 79 -12.39 -6.15 -4.59
N TYR A 80 -11.27 -5.41 -4.64
CA TYR A 80 -10.52 -5.10 -5.87
C TYR A 80 -11.23 -4.20 -6.90
N GLN A 81 -12.35 -3.57 -6.54
CA GLN A 81 -13.09 -2.63 -7.41
C GLN A 81 -12.98 -1.16 -6.96
N GLY A 82 -11.88 -0.80 -6.29
CA GLY A 82 -11.63 0.55 -5.81
C GLY A 82 -11.03 1.48 -6.86
N TRP A 83 -10.70 2.71 -6.46
CA TRP A 83 -9.98 3.69 -7.28
C TRP A 83 -9.20 4.67 -6.41
N LEU A 84 -8.27 5.38 -7.04
CA LEU A 84 -7.49 6.45 -6.42
C LEU A 84 -7.90 7.80 -7.03
N ILE A 85 -7.95 8.85 -6.20
CA ILE A 85 -8.28 10.22 -6.62
C ILE A 85 -7.12 11.15 -6.28
N LYS A 86 -6.63 11.93 -7.24
CA LYS A 86 -5.67 13.02 -7.03
C LYS A 86 -6.05 14.24 -7.85
N GLY A 87 -6.62 15.26 -7.21
CA GLY A 87 -7.18 16.41 -7.94
C GLY A 87 -8.31 15.97 -8.87
N THR A 88 -8.14 16.17 -10.18
CA THR A 88 -9.07 15.71 -11.22
C THR A 88 -8.73 14.33 -11.79
N GLU A 89 -7.58 13.76 -11.41
CA GLU A 89 -7.15 12.44 -11.86
C GLU A 89 -7.87 11.35 -11.07
N ILE A 90 -8.40 10.35 -11.79
CA ILE A 90 -9.04 9.16 -11.22
C ILE A 90 -8.40 7.93 -11.86
N ILE A 91 -7.82 7.06 -11.03
CA ILE A 91 -7.22 5.79 -11.46
C ILE A 91 -8.06 4.65 -10.91
N TYR A 92 -8.74 3.92 -11.78
CA TYR A 92 -9.54 2.76 -11.40
C TYR A 92 -8.67 1.52 -11.21
N ALA A 93 -9.05 0.67 -10.25
CA ALA A 93 -8.40 -0.62 -10.05
C ALA A 93 -8.47 -1.47 -11.32
N ASN A 94 -7.35 -2.11 -11.67
CA ASN A 94 -7.24 -2.97 -12.83
C ASN A 94 -6.45 -4.23 -12.47
N THR A 95 -7.08 -5.39 -12.58
CA THR A 95 -6.46 -6.68 -12.28
C THR A 95 -5.41 -7.11 -13.30
N ALA A 96 -5.38 -6.50 -14.48
CA ALA A 96 -4.34 -6.71 -15.48
C ALA A 96 -3.07 -5.87 -15.21
N SER A 97 -3.07 -4.97 -14.22
CA SER A 97 -1.93 -4.13 -13.85
C SER A 97 -1.32 -3.36 -15.04
N THR A 98 -2.16 -2.72 -15.85
CA THR A 98 -1.67 -1.91 -16.98
C THR A 98 -0.91 -0.69 -16.47
N TYR A 99 0.05 -0.22 -17.26
CA TYR A 99 0.98 0.85 -16.89
C TYR A 99 0.28 2.12 -16.39
N GLU A 100 -0.87 2.47 -16.98
CA GLU A 100 -1.66 3.65 -16.62
C GLU A 100 -2.27 3.58 -15.23
N THR A 101 -2.27 2.39 -14.60
CA THR A 101 -2.78 2.19 -13.24
C THR A 101 -1.68 2.19 -12.18
N HIS A 102 -0.43 2.38 -12.58
CA HIS A 102 0.69 2.51 -11.66
C HIS A 102 0.77 3.93 -11.11
N ILE A 103 0.83 4.05 -9.79
CA ILE A 103 1.18 5.32 -9.14
C ILE A 103 2.68 5.35 -8.89
N THR A 104 3.29 6.49 -9.20
CA THR A 104 4.72 6.73 -8.95
C THR A 104 4.86 8.03 -8.17
N ARG A 105 5.85 8.06 -7.27
CA ARG A 105 6.30 9.32 -6.67
C ARG A 105 7.35 9.92 -7.60
N TYR A 106 7.01 11.04 -8.23
CA TYR A 106 8.01 11.87 -8.91
C TYR A 106 8.83 12.60 -7.85
N GLU A 107 10.15 12.51 -7.93
CA GLU A 107 11.09 13.29 -7.10
C GLU A 107 11.19 14.73 -7.59
#